data_AF-A0A7Z0SBX4-F1
#
_entry.id   AF-A0A7Z0SBX4-F1
#
_cell.length_a   1.000
_cell.length_b   1.000
_cell.length_c   1.000
_cell.angle_alpha   90.00
_cell.angle_beta   90.00
_cell.angle_gamma   90.00
#
_symmetry.space_group_name_H-M   'P 1'
#
loop_
_entity.id
_entity.type
_entity.pdbx_description
1 polymer ?
#
loop_
_entity_poly.entity_id
_entity_poly.type
_entity_poly.pdbx_seq_one_letter_code
_entity_poly.pdbx_strand_id
1 'polypeptide(L)'
;MAAFDMTVRDTLKLLDGSFEPFAEGVSNGLYAFWLGSGISFGRAPGLRDLVGKVLEYVRSRIDPANPDCRFARSMEEILTLASISPEERARSRLDEPFANWPDQNALTLRLVNNYSALLGITVDGEDLDYLLWTVIDVGTTFADATMTPDVEHLCLAALSLEGAIPEMLSANWDPLVERAVDTLTDGNAALSPTVVARPADLQLPRNKTRLIKFHGCAAKAQSDPGQYRQWLVASNNQIAAFCTEVSNQGLVTALTHIVGTKRTLMLGLSAQDANIQGIFNKAANELTWQLGDSPPSYVFSEQKLGMDQRSLLRNVYRAQITAENLTAVLEAARIQAYAKRLLTALLLDVWSRKLQALIPLAPGLLPLAERHHLCAGIVSLRNHLADAAEPELDFIGALLDRFGRACKLLRDGQIEHPNVRFEPITNDVVTALPGNPALGALGLREGAVALGLLGMGLSRHDWTVEAEALERESGVLAVTGKGAVAARAKVYLTASASSAALLRSEGHLVETETPLLIQSQKLAIPMTRSPRAASGRTGLPKVREVSISALLQTYATAEALYEAFRQELAI
;
A
#
# COMPACT_ATOMS: atom_id res chain seq x y z
N MET A 1 -0.01 22.34 9.22
CA MET A 1 -1.05 21.29 9.19
C MET A 1 -0.47 20.08 9.91
N ALA A 2 -1.24 19.44 10.79
CA ALA A 2 -0.77 18.21 11.42
C ALA A 2 -1.02 17.01 10.50
N ALA A 3 -0.23 15.95 10.63
CA ALA A 3 -0.26 14.75 9.81
C ALA A 3 -1.57 13.98 9.91
N PHE A 4 -2.29 14.12 11.04
CA PHE A 4 -3.62 13.55 11.21
C PHE A 4 -4.71 14.34 10.49
N ASP A 5 -4.50 15.65 10.29
CA ASP A 5 -5.40 16.55 9.54
C ASP A 5 -5.11 16.55 8.03
N MET A 6 -4.01 15.93 7.59
CA MET A 6 -3.67 15.88 6.18
C MET A 6 -4.67 15.01 5.41
N THR A 7 -5.26 15.60 4.37
CA THR A 7 -6.08 14.86 3.40
C THR A 7 -5.20 14.06 2.44
N VAL A 8 -5.78 13.12 1.71
CA VAL A 8 -5.09 12.43 0.59
C VAL A 8 -4.64 13.47 -0.45
N ARG A 9 -5.48 14.48 -0.73
CA ARG A 9 -5.14 15.57 -1.65
C ARG A 9 -3.94 16.38 -1.19
N ASP A 10 -3.87 16.77 0.08
CA ASP A 10 -2.72 17.52 0.60
C ASP A 10 -1.45 16.68 0.59
N THR A 11 -1.57 15.38 0.81
CA THR A 11 -0.45 14.44 0.66
C THR A 11 0.03 14.37 -0.78
N LEU A 12 -0.87 14.29 -1.77
CA LEU A 12 -0.50 14.38 -3.19
C LEU A 12 0.21 15.70 -3.53
N LYS A 13 -0.18 16.83 -2.95
CA LYS A 13 0.54 18.11 -3.17
C LYS A 13 2.00 18.04 -2.70
N LEU A 14 2.29 17.30 -1.62
CA LEU A 14 3.68 17.04 -1.22
C LEU A 14 4.40 16.19 -2.27
N LEU A 15 3.74 15.12 -2.75
CA LEU A 15 4.27 14.21 -3.77
C LEU A 15 4.40 14.83 -5.17
N ASP A 16 3.64 15.88 -5.48
CA ASP A 16 3.77 16.66 -6.73
C ASP A 16 4.82 17.78 -6.60
N GLY A 17 5.18 18.12 -5.36
CA GLY A 17 6.05 19.25 -5.03
C GLY A 17 7.38 18.80 -4.45
N SER A 18 7.57 19.06 -3.15
CA SER A 18 8.87 18.84 -2.49
C SER A 18 9.32 17.37 -2.44
N PHE A 19 8.41 16.42 -2.61
CA PHE A 19 8.69 14.98 -2.63
C PHE A 19 8.44 14.34 -4.01
N GLU A 20 8.41 15.13 -5.08
CA GLU A 20 8.26 14.62 -6.45
C GLU A 20 9.29 13.55 -6.82
N PRO A 21 10.60 13.73 -6.56
CA PRO A 21 11.57 12.70 -6.88
C PRO A 21 11.35 11.40 -6.08
N PHE A 22 10.91 11.51 -4.82
CA PHE A 22 10.56 10.35 -4.02
C PHE A 22 9.39 9.59 -4.65
N ALA A 23 8.32 10.29 -5.02
CA ALA A 23 7.14 9.69 -5.65
C ALA A 23 7.49 9.02 -6.99
N GLU A 24 8.30 9.69 -7.82
CA GLU A 24 8.85 9.11 -9.04
C GLU A 24 9.65 7.83 -8.75
N GLY A 25 10.53 7.87 -7.76
CA GLY A 25 11.35 6.72 -7.36
C GLY A 25 10.52 5.54 -6.85
N VAL A 26 9.40 5.78 -6.15
CA VAL A 26 8.45 4.72 -5.76
C VAL A 26 7.81 4.10 -7.00
N SER A 27 7.33 4.91 -7.95
CA SER A 27 6.75 4.40 -9.21
C SER A 27 7.73 3.60 -10.08
N ASN A 28 9.03 3.75 -9.80
CA ASN A 28 10.14 3.04 -10.44
C ASN A 28 10.73 1.90 -9.60
N GLY A 29 10.12 1.52 -8.48
CA GLY A 29 10.57 0.38 -7.67
C GLY A 29 11.93 0.58 -6.98
N LEU A 30 12.34 1.83 -6.78
CA LEU A 30 13.66 2.18 -6.23
C LEU A 30 13.74 2.07 -4.70
N TYR A 31 12.59 2.01 -4.03
CA TYR A 31 12.50 1.97 -2.58
C TYR A 31 12.24 0.55 -2.05
N ALA A 32 12.88 0.22 -0.92
CA ALA A 32 12.49 -0.85 -0.03
C ALA A 32 11.62 -0.28 1.10
N PHE A 33 10.50 -0.93 1.38
CA PHE A 33 9.53 -0.46 2.36
C PHE A 33 9.79 -1.16 3.70
N TRP A 34 10.14 -0.37 4.71
CA TRP A 34 10.37 -0.83 6.08
C TRP A 34 9.11 -0.60 6.91
N LEU A 35 8.50 -1.69 7.35
CA LEU A 35 7.18 -1.74 7.95
C LEU A 35 7.30 -2.05 9.44
N GLY A 36 6.81 -1.15 10.28
CA GLY A 36 6.70 -1.36 11.72
C GLY A 36 5.25 -1.54 12.18
N SER A 37 5.05 -1.73 13.49
CA SER A 37 3.74 -2.09 14.05
C SER A 37 2.68 -1.01 13.84
N GLY A 38 3.08 0.24 13.53
CA GLY A 38 2.17 1.33 13.23
C GLY A 38 1.28 1.09 12.01
N ILE A 39 1.69 0.25 11.04
CA ILE A 39 0.81 -0.11 9.90
C ILE A 39 -0.30 -1.08 10.29
N SER A 40 -0.13 -1.82 11.41
CA SER A 40 -1.09 -2.79 11.94
C SER A 40 -1.94 -2.21 13.08
N PHE A 41 -1.80 -0.92 13.39
CA PHE A 41 -2.48 -0.27 14.51
C PHE A 41 -4.01 -0.35 14.35
N GLY A 42 -4.71 -0.78 15.41
CA GLY A 42 -6.16 -0.98 15.40
C GLY A 42 -6.63 -2.29 14.78
N ARG A 43 -5.71 -3.11 14.24
CA ARG A 43 -6.00 -4.49 13.76
C ARG A 43 -5.28 -5.54 14.59
N ALA A 44 -3.97 -5.38 14.76
CA ALA A 44 -3.18 -6.22 15.63
C ALA A 44 -3.12 -5.63 17.05
N PRO A 45 -3.04 -6.47 18.10
CA PRO A 45 -2.85 -6.01 19.47
C PRO A 45 -1.61 -5.12 19.60
N GLY A 46 -1.78 -3.97 20.26
CA GLY A 46 -0.69 -3.03 20.47
C GLY A 46 0.22 -3.44 21.63
N LEU A 47 1.38 -2.78 21.76
CA LEU A 47 2.30 -3.04 22.87
C LEU A 47 1.64 -2.82 24.25
N ARG A 48 0.67 -1.90 24.36
CA ARG A 48 -0.08 -1.69 25.61
C ARG A 48 -0.90 -2.92 25.99
N ASP A 49 -1.55 -3.55 25.01
CA ASP A 49 -2.36 -4.76 25.23
C ASP A 49 -1.46 -5.93 25.63
N LEU A 50 -0.29 -6.07 25.00
CA LEU A 50 0.69 -7.09 25.36
C LEU A 50 1.21 -6.92 26.79
N VAL A 51 1.59 -5.71 27.16
CA VAL A 51 2.06 -5.40 28.53
C VAL A 51 0.97 -5.73 29.54
N GLY A 52 -0.28 -5.32 29.29
CA GLY A 52 -1.42 -5.63 30.15
C GLY A 52 -1.66 -7.14 30.28
N LYS A 53 -1.59 -7.89 29.18
CA LYS A 53 -1.74 -9.35 29.16
C LYS A 53 -0.65 -10.05 29.96
N VAL A 54 0.62 -9.63 29.81
CA VAL A 54 1.74 -10.19 30.58
C VAL A 54 1.57 -9.91 32.07
N LEU A 55 1.29 -8.68 32.45
CA LEU A 55 1.09 -8.30 33.85
C LEU A 55 -0.05 -9.08 34.49
N GLU A 56 -1.21 -9.15 33.84
CA GLU A 56 -2.36 -9.88 34.39
C GLU A 56 -2.12 -11.39 34.47
N TYR A 57 -1.47 -11.98 33.48
CA TYR A 57 -1.14 -13.40 33.50
C TYR A 57 -0.16 -13.76 34.62
N VAL A 58 0.91 -12.98 34.78
CA VAL A 58 1.88 -13.21 35.85
C VAL A 58 1.21 -13.01 37.21
N ARG A 59 0.45 -11.91 37.38
CA ARG A 59 -0.28 -11.59 38.62
C ARG A 59 -1.24 -12.70 39.04
N SER A 60 -2.13 -13.13 38.13
CA SER A 60 -3.17 -14.11 38.43
C SER A 60 -2.64 -15.50 38.82
N ARG A 61 -1.36 -15.78 38.56
CA ARG A 61 -0.68 -17.04 38.92
C ARG A 61 0.22 -16.93 40.14
N ILE A 62 0.26 -15.77 40.80
CA ILE A 62 0.92 -15.64 42.09
C ILE A 62 0.18 -16.48 43.12
N ASP A 63 0.87 -17.44 43.72
CA ASP A 63 0.39 -18.19 44.87
C ASP A 63 0.91 -17.53 46.15
N PRO A 64 0.07 -16.81 46.92
CA PRO A 64 0.50 -16.12 48.12
C PRO A 64 0.90 -17.07 49.25
N ALA A 65 0.53 -18.34 49.19
CA ALA A 65 0.92 -19.35 50.16
C ALA A 65 2.32 -19.92 49.89
N ASN A 66 2.88 -19.68 48.70
CA ASN A 66 4.19 -20.17 48.31
C ASN A 66 5.24 -19.04 48.32
N PRO A 67 6.14 -18.98 49.33
CA PRO A 67 7.17 -17.94 49.39
C PRO A 67 8.17 -17.99 48.22
N ASP A 68 8.31 -19.15 47.57
CA ASP A 68 9.19 -19.38 46.41
C ASP A 68 8.43 -19.30 45.07
N CYS A 69 7.21 -18.74 45.07
CA CYS A 69 6.39 -18.62 43.87
C CYS A 69 7.16 -17.91 42.74
N ARG A 70 7.44 -18.65 41.65
CA ARG A 70 8.15 -18.12 40.49
C ARG A 70 7.48 -16.90 39.87
N PHE A 71 6.14 -16.86 39.85
CA PHE A 71 5.39 -15.74 39.30
C PHE A 71 5.47 -14.49 40.19
N ALA A 72 5.62 -14.66 41.51
CA ALA A 72 5.86 -13.53 42.41
C ALA A 72 7.23 -12.89 42.13
N ARG A 73 8.26 -13.71 41.89
CA ARG A 73 9.60 -13.22 41.50
C ARG A 73 9.61 -12.55 40.14
N SER A 74 8.97 -13.15 39.13
CA SER A 74 8.84 -12.49 37.82
C SER A 74 8.04 -11.18 37.90
N MET A 75 6.98 -11.10 38.72
CA MET A 75 6.26 -9.85 38.96
C MET A 75 7.17 -8.78 39.55
N GLU A 76 8.01 -9.15 40.51
CA GLU A 76 8.99 -8.24 41.12
C GLU A 76 9.96 -7.65 40.10
N GLU A 77 10.47 -8.48 39.19
CA GLU A 77 11.32 -8.05 38.09
C GLU A 77 10.60 -7.09 37.14
N ILE A 78 9.34 -7.37 36.80
CA ILE A 78 8.51 -6.49 35.95
C ILE A 78 8.33 -5.11 36.62
N LEU A 79 8.00 -5.07 37.91
CA LEU A 79 7.81 -3.83 38.64
C LEU A 79 9.12 -3.04 38.76
N THR A 80 10.24 -3.73 38.95
CA THR A 80 11.58 -3.14 38.95
C THR A 80 11.94 -2.56 37.58
N LEU A 81 11.65 -3.28 36.49
CA LEU A 81 11.87 -2.80 35.12
C LEU A 81 11.05 -1.54 34.82
N ALA A 82 9.84 -1.45 35.34
CA ALA A 82 9.01 -0.26 35.23
C ALA A 82 9.48 0.89 36.14
N SER A 83 10.51 0.69 36.96
CA SER A 83 11.05 1.68 37.89
C SER A 83 9.97 2.28 38.80
N ILE A 84 9.09 1.45 39.37
CA ILE A 84 8.02 1.95 40.24
C ILE A 84 8.58 2.57 41.52
N SER A 85 7.95 3.65 41.99
CA SER A 85 8.33 4.27 43.26
C SER A 85 7.85 3.42 44.46
N PRO A 86 8.43 3.60 45.67
CA PRO A 86 7.92 2.94 46.88
C PRO A 86 6.43 3.20 47.14
N GLU A 87 5.94 4.40 46.81
CA GLU A 87 4.53 4.76 46.96
C GLU A 87 3.64 4.06 45.93
N GLU A 88 4.05 3.98 44.67
CA GLU A 88 3.36 3.21 43.62
C GLU A 88 3.31 1.72 43.97
N ARG A 89 4.40 1.21 44.53
CA ARG A 89 4.50 -0.16 45.00
C ARG A 89 3.53 -0.46 46.13
N ALA A 90 3.42 0.43 47.12
CA ALA A 90 2.46 0.28 48.21
C ALA A 90 0.99 0.32 47.74
N ARG A 91 0.72 0.98 46.60
CA ARG A 91 -0.61 1.01 45.97
C ARG A 91 -0.87 -0.16 45.01
N SER A 92 0.13 -0.97 44.70
CA SER A 92 -0.01 -2.11 43.78
C SER A 92 -0.78 -3.23 44.49
N ARG A 93 -1.99 -3.52 43.99
CA ARG A 93 -2.91 -4.48 44.60
C ARG A 93 -2.81 -5.83 43.90
N LEU A 94 -1.88 -6.67 44.34
CA LEU A 94 -1.62 -7.98 43.71
C LEU A 94 -2.84 -8.93 43.76
N ASP A 95 -3.75 -8.71 44.71
CA ASP A 95 -5.02 -9.41 44.89
C ASP A 95 -6.14 -8.93 43.93
N GLU A 96 -5.99 -7.77 43.30
CA GLU A 96 -6.96 -7.23 42.33
C GLU A 96 -6.43 -7.36 40.89
N PRO A 97 -7.32 -7.55 39.88
CA PRO A 97 -6.94 -7.52 38.47
C PRO A 97 -6.14 -6.26 38.09
N PHE A 98 -5.16 -6.40 37.20
CA PHE A 98 -4.28 -5.29 36.79
C PHE A 98 -5.07 -4.09 36.23
N ALA A 99 -6.20 -4.34 35.58
CA ALA A 99 -7.11 -3.32 35.07
C ALA A 99 -7.68 -2.36 36.14
N ASN A 100 -7.61 -2.75 37.42
CA ASN A 100 -8.13 -1.94 38.54
C ASN A 100 -7.01 -1.21 39.30
N TRP A 101 -5.75 -1.33 38.86
CA TRP A 101 -4.63 -0.72 39.57
C TRP A 101 -4.62 0.80 39.39
N PRO A 102 -4.40 1.59 40.46
CA PRO A 102 -4.40 3.05 40.36
C PRO A 102 -3.37 3.62 39.36
N ASP A 103 -2.19 2.99 39.28
CA ASP A 103 -1.06 3.45 38.47
C ASP A 103 -0.93 2.68 37.13
N GLN A 104 -1.96 1.94 36.71
CA GLN A 104 -1.94 1.04 35.54
C GLN A 104 -1.42 1.72 34.26
N ASN A 105 -1.91 2.91 33.95
CA ASN A 105 -1.55 3.64 32.73
C ASN A 105 -0.08 4.07 32.72
N ALA A 106 0.42 4.58 33.84
CA ALA A 106 1.80 5.02 33.97
C ALA A 106 2.77 3.83 33.93
N LEU A 107 2.42 2.72 34.59
CA LEU A 107 3.18 1.48 34.54
C LEU A 107 3.25 0.93 33.11
N THR A 108 2.09 0.84 32.44
CA THR A 108 1.99 0.34 31.07
C THR A 108 2.86 1.17 30.13
N LEU A 109 2.83 2.50 30.23
CA LEU A 109 3.63 3.37 29.38
C LEU A 109 5.14 3.16 29.56
N ARG A 110 5.62 3.03 30.82
CA ARG A 110 7.04 2.76 31.12
C ARG A 110 7.48 1.41 30.58
N LEU A 111 6.64 0.39 30.68
CA LEU A 111 6.91 -0.94 30.17
C LEU A 111 6.83 -1.03 28.64
N VAL A 112 5.96 -0.26 27.97
CA VAL A 112 5.96 -0.16 26.49
C VAL A 112 7.30 0.36 25.98
N ASN A 113 7.89 1.35 26.65
CA ASN A 113 9.22 1.86 26.29
C ASN A 113 10.35 0.85 26.58
N ASN A 114 10.06 -0.22 27.33
CA ASN A 114 10.99 -1.29 27.69
C ASN A 114 10.45 -2.67 27.26
N TYR A 115 9.61 -2.73 26.22
CA TYR A 115 8.82 -3.93 25.91
C TYR A 115 9.71 -5.15 25.65
N SER A 116 10.84 -4.97 24.96
CA SER A 116 11.76 -6.07 24.66
C SER A 116 12.50 -6.57 25.90
N ALA A 117 12.74 -5.70 26.88
CA ALA A 117 13.27 -6.11 28.19
C ALA A 117 12.20 -6.84 29.01
N LEU A 118 10.94 -6.41 28.96
CA LEU A 118 9.82 -7.11 29.60
C LEU A 118 9.68 -8.53 29.03
N LEU A 119 9.73 -8.68 27.71
CA LEU A 119 9.67 -10.00 27.05
C LEU A 119 10.94 -10.82 27.23
N GLY A 120 12.01 -10.23 27.77
CA GLY A 120 13.23 -10.93 28.16
C GLY A 120 13.24 -11.45 29.59
N ILE A 121 12.22 -11.15 30.40
CA ILE A 121 12.10 -11.69 31.77
C ILE A 121 11.84 -13.19 31.70
N THR A 122 12.67 -13.95 32.40
CA THR A 122 12.55 -15.41 32.50
C THR A 122 11.61 -15.80 33.63
N VAL A 123 10.79 -16.82 33.40
CA VAL A 123 9.98 -17.46 34.44
C VAL A 123 10.64 -18.78 34.81
N ASP A 124 11.03 -18.95 36.07
CA ASP A 124 11.77 -20.13 36.51
C ASP A 124 11.09 -21.46 36.12
N GLY A 125 11.89 -22.34 35.49
CA GLY A 125 11.43 -23.65 35.03
C GLY A 125 10.65 -23.63 33.72
N GLU A 126 10.56 -22.48 33.03
CA GLU A 126 9.94 -22.35 31.71
C GLU A 126 10.98 -22.06 30.61
N ASP A 127 10.57 -22.21 29.34
CA ASP A 127 11.38 -21.84 28.18
C ASP A 127 11.73 -20.33 28.18
N LEU A 128 12.84 -19.96 27.55
CA LEU A 128 13.29 -18.56 27.48
C LEU A 128 12.32 -17.62 26.75
N ASP A 129 11.48 -18.15 25.87
CA ASP A 129 10.44 -17.41 25.15
C ASP A 129 9.05 -17.57 25.77
N TYR A 130 8.94 -18.09 27.01
CA TYR A 130 7.66 -18.41 27.66
C TYR A 130 6.69 -17.23 27.70
N LEU A 131 7.17 -16.00 27.96
CA LEU A 131 6.31 -14.81 27.94
C LEU A 131 5.75 -14.52 26.54
N LEU A 132 6.49 -14.81 25.47
CA LEU A 132 6.05 -14.62 24.10
C LEU A 132 5.16 -15.77 23.61
N TRP A 133 5.63 -17.01 23.77
CA TRP A 133 4.99 -18.19 23.22
C TRP A 133 3.78 -18.65 24.03
N THR A 134 3.86 -18.63 25.35
CA THR A 134 2.80 -19.15 26.22
C THR A 134 1.91 -18.04 26.77
N VAL A 135 2.49 -16.95 27.28
CA VAL A 135 1.71 -15.89 27.93
C VAL A 135 1.01 -14.99 26.91
N ILE A 136 1.79 -14.46 25.96
CA ILE A 136 1.21 -13.70 24.84
C ILE A 136 0.46 -14.64 23.91
N ASP A 137 0.89 -15.89 23.75
CA ASP A 137 0.37 -16.79 22.73
C ASP A 137 0.40 -16.10 21.37
N VAL A 138 1.62 -15.78 20.92
CA VAL A 138 1.88 -14.99 19.71
C VAL A 138 1.22 -15.61 18.47
N GLY A 139 1.16 -16.95 18.40
CA GLY A 139 0.49 -17.67 17.33
C GLY A 139 -1.00 -17.35 17.28
N THR A 140 -1.73 -17.60 18.37
CA THR A 140 -3.17 -17.32 18.41
C THR A 140 -3.46 -15.82 18.32
N THR A 141 -2.66 -14.99 18.99
CA THR A 141 -2.92 -13.54 19.14
C THR A 141 -2.63 -12.76 17.85
N PHE A 142 -1.54 -13.05 17.15
CA PHE A 142 -1.13 -12.32 15.94
C PHE A 142 -1.41 -13.08 14.65
N ALA A 143 -1.80 -14.35 14.70
CA ALA A 143 -2.30 -15.07 13.53
C ALA A 143 -3.81 -15.35 13.59
N ASP A 144 -4.54 -14.71 14.52
CA ASP A 144 -6.01 -14.80 14.61
C ASP A 144 -6.65 -14.62 13.24
N ALA A 145 -7.43 -15.60 12.79
CA ALA A 145 -8.08 -15.59 11.49
C ALA A 145 -9.13 -14.47 11.36
N THR A 146 -9.68 -13.95 12.47
CA THR A 146 -10.64 -12.84 12.44
C THR A 146 -10.00 -11.48 12.23
N MET A 147 -8.66 -11.38 12.37
CA MET A 147 -7.95 -10.13 12.14
C MET A 147 -7.88 -9.82 10.64
N THR A 148 -8.57 -8.75 10.23
CA THR A 148 -8.66 -8.35 8.83
C THR A 148 -7.64 -7.27 8.48
N PRO A 149 -7.13 -7.22 7.24
CA PRO A 149 -6.29 -6.12 6.78
C PRO A 149 -7.01 -4.75 6.87
N ASP A 150 -6.27 -3.70 7.19
CA ASP A 150 -6.69 -2.29 7.06
C ASP A 150 -6.21 -1.66 5.73
N VAL A 151 -6.54 -0.39 5.49
CA VAL A 151 -6.16 0.44 4.36
C VAL A 151 -4.67 0.37 4.03
N GLU A 152 -3.79 0.47 5.03
CA GLU A 152 -2.34 0.39 4.85
C GLU A 152 -1.95 -0.91 4.13
N HIS A 153 -2.50 -2.04 4.56
CA HIS A 153 -2.20 -3.35 4.02
C HIS A 153 -2.77 -3.53 2.61
N LEU A 154 -4.01 -3.07 2.36
CA LEU A 154 -4.63 -3.11 1.04
C LEU A 154 -3.86 -2.26 0.02
N CYS A 155 -3.40 -1.06 0.42
CA CYS A 155 -2.58 -0.20 -0.44
C CYS A 155 -1.19 -0.81 -0.68
N LEU A 156 -0.54 -1.40 0.34
CA LEU A 156 0.73 -2.13 0.17
C LEU A 156 0.57 -3.30 -0.80
N ALA A 157 -0.51 -4.08 -0.67
CA ALA A 157 -0.83 -5.17 -1.57
C ALA A 157 -1.03 -4.68 -3.01
N ALA A 158 -1.86 -3.66 -3.24
CA ALA A 158 -2.08 -3.09 -4.57
C ALA A 158 -0.78 -2.53 -5.18
N LEU A 159 0.01 -1.77 -4.43
CA LEU A 159 1.31 -1.24 -4.88
C LEU A 159 2.32 -2.35 -5.19
N SER A 160 2.30 -3.47 -4.46
CA SER A 160 3.13 -4.64 -4.76
C SER A 160 2.71 -5.33 -6.06
N LEU A 161 1.41 -5.46 -6.32
CA LEU A 161 0.86 -6.04 -7.54
C LEU A 161 1.13 -5.14 -8.76
N GLU A 162 1.14 -3.82 -8.56
CA GLU A 162 1.61 -2.84 -9.54
C GLU A 162 3.15 -2.90 -9.75
N GLY A 163 3.89 -3.74 -9.02
CA GLY A 163 5.35 -3.84 -9.17
C GLY A 163 6.14 -2.62 -8.63
N ALA A 164 5.46 -1.68 -7.96
CA ALA A 164 6.09 -0.50 -7.37
C ALA A 164 6.87 -0.83 -6.08
N ILE A 165 6.54 -1.95 -5.42
CA ILE A 165 7.19 -2.39 -4.18
C ILE A 165 7.82 -3.78 -4.38
N PRO A 166 9.07 -3.88 -4.86
CA PRO A 166 9.74 -5.16 -5.04
C PRO A 166 10.27 -5.77 -3.73
N GLU A 167 10.45 -4.96 -2.67
CA GLU A 167 10.97 -5.38 -1.37
C GLU A 167 10.17 -4.74 -0.23
N MET A 168 9.61 -5.58 0.64
CA MET A 168 9.02 -5.20 1.91
C MET A 168 9.79 -5.88 3.05
N LEU A 169 10.11 -5.12 4.09
CA LEU A 169 10.91 -5.55 5.23
C LEU A 169 10.12 -5.23 6.48
N SER A 170 9.73 -6.24 7.26
CA SER A 170 8.80 -6.06 8.38
C SER A 170 9.34 -6.64 9.68
N ALA A 171 9.16 -5.86 10.75
CA ALA A 171 9.31 -6.28 12.14
C ALA A 171 8.01 -6.91 12.70
N ASN A 172 6.91 -6.86 11.95
CA ASN A 172 5.61 -7.30 12.45
C ASN A 172 5.47 -8.83 12.35
N TRP A 173 4.92 -9.45 13.38
CA TRP A 173 4.62 -10.89 13.37
C TRP A 173 3.34 -11.22 12.59
N ASP A 174 2.37 -10.30 12.56
CA ASP A 174 1.05 -10.49 11.98
C ASP A 174 1.07 -10.73 10.46
N PRO A 175 0.16 -11.53 9.89
CA PRO A 175 0.12 -11.83 8.46
C PRO A 175 -0.75 -10.85 7.65
N LEU A 176 -0.95 -9.60 8.09
CA LEU A 176 -1.96 -8.73 7.48
C LEU A 176 -1.62 -8.28 6.05
N VAL A 177 -0.33 -8.10 5.73
CA VAL A 177 0.10 -7.80 4.36
C VAL A 177 -0.15 -9.00 3.44
N GLU A 178 0.21 -10.20 3.90
CA GLU A 178 -0.06 -11.45 3.20
C GLU A 178 -1.56 -11.63 2.91
N ARG A 179 -2.39 -11.47 3.95
CA ARG A 179 -3.86 -11.56 3.83
C ARG A 179 -4.46 -10.50 2.92
N ALA A 180 -3.89 -9.30 2.88
CA ALA A 180 -4.33 -8.27 1.95
C ALA A 180 -4.08 -8.70 0.50
N VAL A 181 -2.91 -9.26 0.20
CA VAL A 181 -2.63 -9.79 -1.14
C VAL A 181 -3.56 -10.95 -1.47
N ASP A 182 -3.79 -11.88 -0.54
CA ASP A 182 -4.73 -12.99 -0.74
C ASP A 182 -6.16 -12.49 -1.00
N THR A 183 -6.60 -11.44 -0.29
CA THR A 183 -7.92 -10.80 -0.50
C THR A 183 -8.04 -10.15 -1.89
N LEU A 184 -6.95 -9.58 -2.41
CA LEU A 184 -6.93 -8.93 -3.72
C LEU A 184 -6.78 -9.92 -4.88
N THR A 185 -6.21 -11.09 -4.62
CA THR A 185 -5.79 -12.05 -5.65
C THR A 185 -6.51 -13.40 -5.56
N ASP A 186 -7.45 -13.55 -4.64
CA ASP A 186 -8.17 -14.80 -4.33
C ASP A 186 -7.19 -15.98 -4.11
N GLY A 187 -6.14 -15.70 -3.34
CA GLY A 187 -5.11 -16.68 -2.99
C GLY A 187 -4.21 -17.13 -4.15
N ASN A 188 -4.11 -16.37 -5.24
CA ASN A 188 -3.22 -16.71 -6.35
C ASN A 188 -1.74 -16.63 -5.95
N ALA A 189 -1.14 -17.79 -5.66
CA ALA A 189 0.24 -17.91 -5.20
C ALA A 189 1.31 -17.33 -6.15
N ALA A 190 1.02 -17.18 -7.46
CA ALA A 190 1.94 -16.55 -8.40
C ALA A 190 1.99 -15.01 -8.26
N LEU A 191 0.95 -14.43 -7.66
CA LEU A 191 0.82 -13.00 -7.37
C LEU A 191 1.19 -12.67 -5.92
N SER A 192 1.09 -13.64 -5.00
CA SER A 192 1.49 -13.47 -3.60
C SER A 192 2.98 -13.16 -3.45
N PRO A 193 3.40 -12.38 -2.43
CA PRO A 193 4.81 -12.12 -2.19
C PRO A 193 5.55 -13.40 -1.74
N THR A 194 6.84 -13.51 -2.05
CA THR A 194 7.69 -14.52 -1.41
C THR A 194 7.91 -14.10 0.05
N VAL A 195 7.32 -14.83 0.99
CA VAL A 195 7.41 -14.56 2.44
C VAL A 195 8.63 -15.26 3.02
N VAL A 196 9.58 -14.48 3.54
CA VAL A 196 10.80 -14.96 4.19
C VAL A 196 10.69 -14.69 5.68
N ALA A 197 10.55 -15.73 6.51
CA ALA A 197 10.47 -15.61 7.97
C ALA A 197 11.67 -16.25 8.70
N ARG A 198 12.55 -16.93 7.95
CA ARG A 198 13.81 -17.51 8.44
C ARG A 198 14.86 -17.53 7.32
N PRO A 199 16.15 -17.71 7.62
CA PRO A 199 17.22 -17.70 6.62
C PRO A 199 17.03 -18.70 5.48
N ALA A 200 16.55 -19.92 5.77
CA ALA A 200 16.33 -20.95 4.73
C ALA A 200 15.28 -20.52 3.70
N ASP A 201 14.34 -19.65 4.07
CA ASP A 201 13.29 -19.16 3.15
C ASP A 201 13.87 -18.21 2.07
N LEU A 202 15.10 -17.70 2.24
CA LEU A 202 15.79 -16.92 1.20
C LEU A 202 16.06 -17.73 -0.08
N GLN A 203 16.00 -19.06 0.01
CA GLN A 203 16.19 -19.97 -1.12
C GLN A 203 14.89 -20.25 -1.88
N LEU A 204 13.74 -19.76 -1.40
CA LEU A 204 12.46 -19.93 -2.08
C LEU A 204 12.45 -19.22 -3.44
N PRO A 205 11.71 -19.74 -4.43
CA PRO A 205 11.47 -19.05 -5.68
C PRO A 205 10.97 -17.62 -5.44
N ARG A 206 11.60 -16.66 -6.11
CA ARG A 206 11.32 -15.26 -5.93
C ARG A 206 10.18 -14.82 -6.85
N ASN A 207 9.06 -14.46 -6.24
CA ASN A 207 7.97 -13.72 -6.87
C ASN A 207 8.36 -12.24 -7.05
N LYS A 208 7.50 -11.46 -7.73
CA LYS A 208 7.76 -10.05 -8.06
C LYS A 208 8.11 -9.21 -6.83
N THR A 209 7.41 -9.48 -5.74
CA THR A 209 7.67 -8.86 -4.43
C THR A 209 8.14 -9.89 -3.44
N ARG A 210 9.09 -9.50 -2.60
CA ARG A 210 9.54 -10.27 -1.45
C ARG A 210 9.17 -9.53 -0.15
N LEU A 211 8.62 -10.27 0.81
CA LEU A 211 8.31 -9.79 2.15
C LEU A 211 9.22 -10.50 3.16
N ILE A 212 10.22 -9.80 3.68
CA ILE A 212 11.13 -10.34 4.69
C ILE A 212 10.64 -9.92 6.08
N LYS A 213 10.18 -10.91 6.85
CA LYS A 213 9.71 -10.74 8.23
C LYS A 213 10.83 -11.10 9.18
N PHE A 214 11.73 -10.15 9.41
CA PHE A 214 13.00 -10.39 10.09
C PHE A 214 12.86 -10.57 11.60
N HIS A 215 11.68 -10.33 12.17
CA HIS A 215 11.32 -10.72 13.54
C HIS A 215 10.46 -11.99 13.62
N GLY A 216 10.33 -12.72 12.51
CA GLY A 216 9.53 -13.94 12.41
C GLY A 216 8.08 -13.68 11.98
N CYS A 217 7.29 -14.75 11.88
CA CYS A 217 5.90 -14.69 11.43
C CYS A 217 5.01 -15.57 12.31
N ALA A 218 4.00 -14.96 12.95
CA ALA A 218 3.10 -15.65 13.86
C ALA A 218 2.34 -16.79 13.16
N ALA A 219 1.84 -16.57 11.94
CA ALA A 219 1.10 -17.58 11.19
C ALA A 219 1.96 -18.81 10.82
N LYS A 220 3.22 -18.57 10.43
CA LYS A 220 4.18 -19.65 10.15
C LYS A 220 4.61 -20.38 11.43
N ALA A 221 4.84 -19.64 12.52
CA ALA A 221 5.17 -20.23 13.82
C ALA A 221 4.02 -21.04 14.42
N GLN A 222 2.77 -20.61 14.22
CA GLN A 222 1.59 -21.35 14.68
C GLN A 222 1.39 -22.64 13.86
N SER A 223 1.54 -22.56 12.53
CA SER A 223 1.34 -23.72 11.64
C SER A 223 2.46 -24.76 11.72
N ASP A 224 3.71 -24.33 11.89
CA ASP A 224 4.87 -25.22 12.08
C ASP A 224 5.83 -24.66 13.14
N PRO A 225 5.51 -24.88 14.43
CA PRO A 225 6.33 -24.39 15.54
C PRO A 225 7.76 -24.93 15.50
N GLY A 226 7.95 -26.18 15.07
CA GLY A 226 9.25 -26.85 15.02
C GLY A 226 10.23 -26.16 14.07
N GLN A 227 9.73 -25.56 12.98
CA GLN A 227 10.56 -24.83 12.04
C GLN A 227 10.65 -23.33 12.31
N TYR A 228 9.58 -22.72 12.83
CA TYR A 228 9.42 -21.26 12.84
C TYR A 228 9.43 -20.58 14.21
N ARG A 229 9.11 -21.28 15.32
CA ARG A 229 9.05 -20.66 16.67
C ARG A 229 10.38 -20.01 17.06
N GLN A 230 11.49 -20.70 16.82
CA GLN A 230 12.83 -20.20 17.18
C GLN A 230 13.25 -18.90 16.47
N TRP A 231 12.57 -18.53 15.38
CA TRP A 231 12.87 -17.32 14.59
C TRP A 231 12.02 -16.12 15.00
N LEU A 232 11.14 -16.27 15.99
CA LEU A 232 10.43 -15.14 16.59
C LEU A 232 11.40 -14.32 17.44
N VAL A 233 11.58 -13.06 17.07
CA VAL A 233 12.43 -12.10 17.78
C VAL A 233 11.55 -11.13 18.53
N ALA A 234 11.68 -11.08 19.86
CA ALA A 234 10.89 -10.19 20.71
C ALA A 234 11.69 -9.61 21.89
N SER A 235 12.57 -10.42 22.48
CA SER A 235 13.31 -10.01 23.68
C SER A 235 14.54 -9.18 23.33
N ASN A 236 15.00 -8.38 24.31
CA ASN A 236 16.18 -7.54 24.15
C ASN A 236 17.43 -8.38 23.79
N ASN A 237 17.60 -9.56 24.40
CA ASN A 237 18.72 -10.45 24.07
C ASN A 237 18.69 -10.92 22.62
N GLN A 238 17.50 -11.32 22.12
CA GLN A 238 17.35 -11.72 20.71
C GLN A 238 17.61 -10.54 19.77
N ILE A 239 17.11 -9.35 20.09
CA ILE A 239 17.32 -8.13 19.30
C ILE A 239 18.81 -7.75 19.28
N ALA A 240 19.47 -7.72 20.44
CA ALA A 240 20.87 -7.35 20.55
C ALA A 240 21.80 -8.35 19.84
N ALA A 241 21.52 -9.66 19.96
CA ALA A 241 22.31 -10.71 19.32
C ALA A 241 22.00 -10.88 17.82
N PHE A 242 20.90 -10.33 17.31
CA PHE A 242 20.40 -10.59 15.95
C PHE A 242 21.48 -10.44 14.87
N CYS A 243 22.26 -9.35 14.92
CA CYS A 243 23.27 -9.04 13.91
C CYS A 243 24.57 -9.86 14.06
N THR A 244 24.78 -10.51 15.20
CA THR A 244 26.00 -11.28 15.53
C THR A 244 25.78 -12.78 15.54
N GLU A 245 24.54 -13.22 15.68
CA GLU A 245 24.16 -14.63 15.72
C GLU A 245 24.38 -15.30 14.36
N VAL A 246 25.16 -16.38 14.35
CA VAL A 246 25.56 -17.07 13.10
C VAL A 246 24.35 -17.60 12.35
N SER A 247 23.34 -18.08 13.07
CA SER A 247 22.10 -18.59 12.46
C SER A 247 21.34 -17.50 11.69
N ASN A 248 21.44 -16.23 12.08
CA ASN A 248 20.78 -15.10 11.42
C ASN A 248 21.59 -14.51 10.26
N GLN A 249 22.84 -14.93 10.06
CA GLN A 249 23.78 -14.28 9.13
C GLN A 249 23.23 -14.14 7.70
N GLY A 250 22.48 -15.14 7.21
CA GLY A 250 21.86 -15.09 5.89
C GLY A 250 20.86 -13.93 5.76
N LEU A 251 19.98 -13.75 6.76
CA LEU A 251 19.02 -12.63 6.80
C LEU A 251 19.74 -11.30 6.97
N VAL A 252 20.72 -11.21 7.87
CA VAL A 252 21.50 -9.99 8.10
C VAL A 252 22.18 -9.54 6.80
N THR A 253 22.85 -10.45 6.09
CA THR A 253 23.49 -10.15 4.80
C THR A 253 22.47 -9.66 3.77
N ALA A 254 21.30 -10.32 3.67
CA ALA A 254 20.25 -9.89 2.73
C ALA A 254 19.72 -8.48 3.07
N LEU A 255 19.44 -8.21 4.34
CA LEU A 255 18.94 -6.91 4.81
C LEU A 255 19.96 -5.80 4.61
N THR A 256 21.23 -6.03 4.99
CA THR A 256 22.33 -5.08 4.78
C THR A 256 22.50 -4.75 3.30
N HIS A 257 22.47 -5.76 2.43
CA HIS A 257 22.56 -5.53 0.98
C HIS A 257 21.39 -4.67 0.46
N ILE A 258 20.15 -4.94 0.90
CA ILE A 258 18.99 -4.15 0.48
C ILE A 258 19.12 -2.70 0.95
N VAL A 259 19.54 -2.42 2.19
CA VAL A 259 19.76 -1.04 2.67
C VAL A 259 20.84 -0.31 1.87
N GLY A 260 21.92 -1.01 1.51
CA GLY A 260 23.02 -0.43 0.74
C GLY A 260 22.69 -0.18 -0.74
N THR A 261 21.71 -0.89 -1.30
CA THR A 261 21.41 -0.85 -2.75
C THR A 261 20.05 -0.27 -3.11
N LYS A 262 19.13 -0.16 -2.16
CA LYS A 262 17.82 0.47 -2.33
C LYS A 262 17.63 1.60 -1.34
N ARG A 263 16.90 2.61 -1.80
CA ARG A 263 16.43 3.70 -0.94
C ARG A 263 15.38 3.17 0.03
N THR A 264 15.18 3.85 1.14
CA THR A 264 14.33 3.36 2.23
C THR A 264 13.13 4.28 2.44
N LEU A 265 11.94 3.70 2.48
CA LEU A 265 10.74 4.32 3.03
C LEU A 265 10.38 3.61 4.34
N MET A 266 10.28 4.35 5.45
CA MET A 266 9.84 3.83 6.74
C MET A 266 8.40 4.21 7.04
N LEU A 267 7.58 3.20 7.35
CA LEU A 267 6.14 3.32 7.63
C LEU A 267 5.82 2.68 8.99
N GLY A 268 5.35 3.48 9.94
CA GLY A 268 4.93 2.99 11.26
C GLY A 268 6.05 2.33 12.07
N LEU A 269 7.32 2.65 11.78
CA LEU A 269 8.50 2.04 12.38
C LEU A 269 9.29 3.09 13.18
N SER A 270 9.36 2.92 14.50
CA SER A 270 10.12 3.82 15.38
C SER A 270 11.63 3.66 15.24
N ALA A 271 12.10 2.51 14.74
CA ALA A 271 13.51 2.12 14.69
C ALA A 271 14.19 2.04 16.09
N GLN A 272 13.39 1.80 17.14
CA GLN A 272 13.88 1.64 18.52
C GLN A 272 14.73 0.38 18.74
N ASP A 273 14.53 -0.65 17.91
CA ASP A 273 15.24 -1.92 18.08
C ASP A 273 16.67 -1.85 17.56
N ALA A 274 17.62 -2.29 18.41
CA ALA A 274 19.04 -2.17 18.14
C ALA A 274 19.50 -2.96 16.89
N ASN A 275 18.81 -4.04 16.53
CA ASN A 275 19.12 -4.78 15.31
C ASN A 275 18.88 -3.95 14.04
N ILE A 276 17.82 -3.15 14.00
CA ILE A 276 17.52 -2.26 12.86
C ILE A 276 18.65 -1.23 12.75
N GLN A 277 19.02 -0.56 13.84
CA GLN A 277 20.15 0.38 13.86
C GLN A 277 21.47 -0.28 13.39
N GLY A 278 21.72 -1.51 13.86
CA GLY A 278 22.90 -2.29 13.49
C GLY A 278 22.96 -2.62 12.00
N ILE A 279 21.83 -3.04 11.40
CA ILE A 279 21.75 -3.35 9.95
C ILE A 279 22.05 -2.12 9.12
N PHE A 280 21.44 -0.97 9.45
CA PHE A 280 21.66 0.28 8.70
C PHE A 280 23.09 0.80 8.86
N ASN A 281 23.65 0.72 10.07
CA ASN A 281 25.04 1.11 10.29
C ASN A 281 26.02 0.20 9.54
N LYS A 282 25.76 -1.10 9.49
CA LYS A 282 26.56 -2.06 8.71
C LYS A 282 26.49 -1.72 7.22
N ALA A 283 25.30 -1.48 6.68
CA ALA A 283 25.12 -1.10 5.29
C ALA A 283 25.86 0.21 4.96
N ALA A 284 25.77 1.22 5.83
CA ALA A 284 26.47 2.49 5.66
C ALA A 284 28.01 2.39 5.77
N ASN A 285 28.56 1.29 6.33
CA ASN A 285 29.99 1.00 6.27
C ASN A 285 30.42 0.38 4.93
N GLU A 286 29.50 -0.29 4.24
CA GLU A 286 29.77 -0.99 2.98
C GLU A 286 29.49 -0.07 1.77
N LEU A 287 28.35 0.62 1.78
CA LEU A 287 27.88 1.51 0.72
C LEU A 287 27.23 2.76 1.32
N THR A 288 27.86 3.92 1.12
CA THR A 288 27.41 5.19 1.68
C THR A 288 26.55 5.97 0.69
N TRP A 289 25.29 6.21 1.07
CA TRP A 289 24.43 7.15 0.37
C TRP A 289 24.92 8.59 0.53
N GLN A 290 24.89 9.38 -0.55
CA GLN A 290 25.20 10.81 -0.48
C GLN A 290 23.96 11.60 -0.08
N LEU A 291 24.14 12.52 0.85
CA LEU A 291 23.11 13.43 1.31
C LEU A 291 22.83 14.45 0.21
N GLY A 292 21.55 14.61 -0.14
CA GLY A 292 21.11 15.54 -1.19
C GLY A 292 20.98 14.90 -2.57
N ASP A 293 21.40 13.64 -2.74
CA ASP A 293 21.10 12.89 -3.97
C ASP A 293 19.59 12.78 -4.18
N SER A 294 19.18 12.96 -5.43
CA SER A 294 17.81 12.77 -5.87
C SER A 294 17.65 11.42 -6.57
N PRO A 295 16.62 10.60 -6.26
CA PRO A 295 15.64 10.82 -5.19
C PRO A 295 16.23 10.58 -3.78
N PRO A 296 15.56 11.05 -2.70
CA PRO A 296 16.11 11.00 -1.34
C PRO A 296 16.30 9.57 -0.84
N SER A 297 17.46 9.28 -0.23
CA SER A 297 17.84 7.92 0.17
C SER A 297 17.03 7.33 1.32
N TYR A 298 16.55 8.19 2.24
CA TYR A 298 15.73 7.79 3.39
C TYR A 298 14.54 8.74 3.54
N VAL A 299 13.34 8.16 3.64
CA VAL A 299 12.09 8.90 3.82
C VAL A 299 11.28 8.24 4.94
N PHE A 300 10.69 9.06 5.81
CA PHE A 300 9.87 8.64 6.94
C PHE A 300 8.48 9.26 6.84
N SER A 301 7.45 8.46 7.12
CA SER A 301 6.05 8.86 7.16
C SER A 301 5.63 9.20 8.59
N GLU A 302 5.87 10.43 9.02
CA GLU A 302 5.73 10.83 10.44
C GLU A 302 5.34 12.30 10.64
N GLN A 303 4.61 12.57 11.73
CA GLN A 303 4.39 13.95 12.19
C GLN A 303 5.68 14.61 12.66
N LYS A 304 6.60 13.89 13.29
CA LYS A 304 7.93 14.37 13.67
C LYS A 304 8.84 13.16 13.76
N LEU A 305 10.09 13.30 13.32
CA LEU A 305 11.06 12.22 13.49
C LEU A 305 11.34 11.98 14.97
N GLY A 306 11.18 10.73 15.41
CA GLY A 306 11.53 10.26 16.75
C GLY A 306 13.05 10.25 16.99
N MET A 307 13.46 10.06 18.24
CA MET A 307 14.88 10.07 18.59
C MET A 307 15.67 8.97 17.87
N ASP A 308 15.11 7.77 17.76
CA ASP A 308 15.79 6.64 17.13
C ASP A 308 15.88 6.78 15.61
N GLN A 309 14.87 7.36 14.96
CA GLN A 309 14.90 7.72 13.53
C GLN A 309 15.97 8.80 13.25
N ARG A 310 16.09 9.81 14.13
CA ARG A 310 17.16 10.82 14.04
C ARG A 310 18.54 10.20 14.26
N SER A 311 18.66 9.28 15.21
CA SER A 311 19.89 8.53 15.47
C SER A 311 20.29 7.72 14.23
N LEU A 312 19.33 7.02 13.61
CA LEU A 312 19.53 6.27 12.38
C LEU A 312 20.06 7.16 11.27
N LEU A 313 19.43 8.31 11.02
CA LEU A 313 19.89 9.28 10.02
C LEU A 313 21.32 9.77 10.27
N ARG A 314 21.67 10.05 11.53
CA ARG A 314 23.04 10.40 11.91
C ARG A 314 24.04 9.26 11.69
N ASN A 315 23.62 8.02 11.93
CA ASN A 315 24.47 6.84 11.74
C ASN A 315 24.75 6.54 10.27
N VAL A 316 23.76 6.76 9.38
CA VAL A 316 23.91 6.48 7.95
C VAL A 316 24.60 7.61 7.19
N TYR A 317 24.32 8.87 7.50
CA TYR A 317 24.93 10.01 6.81
C TYR A 317 26.22 10.50 7.48
N ARG A 318 26.40 10.24 8.78
CA ARG A 318 27.64 10.51 9.55
C ARG A 318 28.12 11.94 9.40
N ALA A 319 29.36 12.12 8.92
CA ALA A 319 30.00 13.42 8.73
C ALA A 319 29.29 14.34 7.72
N GLN A 320 28.34 13.82 6.94
CA GLN A 320 27.53 14.63 6.03
C GLN A 320 26.46 15.45 6.78
N ILE A 321 26.07 15.05 8.00
CA ILE A 321 25.20 15.84 8.86
C ILE A 321 26.04 16.70 9.79
N THR A 322 25.89 18.02 9.67
CA THR A 322 26.54 19.03 10.51
C THR A 322 25.50 19.73 11.40
N ALA A 323 25.96 20.52 12.37
CA ALA A 323 25.07 21.35 13.18
C ALA A 323 24.25 22.34 12.33
N GLU A 324 24.81 22.79 11.20
CA GLU A 324 24.21 23.79 10.30
C GLU A 324 23.10 23.20 9.44
N ASN A 325 23.25 21.96 8.94
CA ASN A 325 22.29 21.34 8.03
C ASN A 325 21.29 20.39 8.71
N LEU A 326 21.49 20.05 9.99
CA LEU A 326 20.70 19.05 10.72
C LEU A 326 19.18 19.24 10.54
N THR A 327 18.66 20.44 10.78
CA THR A 327 17.22 20.71 10.68
C THR A 327 16.70 20.49 9.27
N ALA A 328 17.44 20.95 8.25
CA ALA A 328 17.06 20.78 6.85
C ALA A 328 17.04 19.31 6.45
N VAL A 329 18.01 18.51 6.90
CA VAL A 329 18.05 17.07 6.64
C VAL A 329 16.85 16.34 7.26
N LEU A 330 16.53 16.65 8.52
CA LEU A 330 15.41 16.02 9.21
C LEU A 330 14.06 16.37 8.57
N GLU A 331 13.89 17.61 8.10
CA GLU A 331 12.67 18.02 7.38
C GLU A 331 12.59 17.41 5.97
N ALA A 332 13.70 17.38 5.23
CA ALA A 332 13.74 16.77 3.90
C ALA A 332 13.51 15.25 3.91
N ALA A 333 13.87 14.57 5.01
CA ALA A 333 13.63 13.14 5.18
C ALA A 333 12.21 12.81 5.65
N ARG A 334 11.39 13.80 6.02
CA ARG A 334 10.08 13.58 6.65
C ARG A 334 8.92 14.02 5.76
N ILE A 335 8.10 13.05 5.37
CA ILE A 335 6.77 13.34 4.82
C ILE A 335 5.80 13.44 6.00
N GLN A 336 5.13 14.59 6.13
CA GLN A 336 4.24 14.88 7.26
C GLN A 336 2.87 14.19 7.13
N ALA A 337 2.80 12.96 6.62
CA ALA A 337 1.57 12.19 6.50
C ALA A 337 1.81 10.79 7.10
N TYR A 338 0.83 10.26 7.84
CA TYR A 338 0.89 8.88 8.34
C TYR A 338 0.59 7.87 7.24
N ALA A 339 1.01 6.61 7.46
CA ALA A 339 1.00 5.53 6.48
C ALA A 339 -0.32 5.40 5.71
N LYS A 340 -1.48 5.41 6.42
CA LYS A 340 -2.82 5.39 5.82
C LYS A 340 -3.03 6.38 4.68
N ARG A 341 -2.69 7.66 4.92
CA ARG A 341 -2.84 8.75 3.94
C ARG A 341 -1.75 8.66 2.86
N LEU A 342 -0.50 8.43 3.26
CA LEU A 342 0.64 8.36 2.35
C LEU A 342 0.50 7.21 1.34
N LEU A 343 0.14 6.01 1.79
CA LEU A 343 -0.03 4.85 0.93
C LEU A 343 -1.19 5.02 -0.04
N THR A 344 -2.30 5.62 0.41
CA THR A 344 -3.42 5.97 -0.48
C THR A 344 -2.98 6.96 -1.56
N ALA A 345 -2.27 8.03 -1.18
CA ALA A 345 -1.74 9.02 -2.12
C ALA A 345 -0.71 8.41 -3.10
N LEU A 346 0.20 7.55 -2.61
CA LEU A 346 1.16 6.84 -3.44
C LEU A 346 0.50 5.90 -4.44
N LEU A 347 -0.57 5.20 -4.05
CA LEU A 347 -1.34 4.36 -4.98
C LEU A 347 -1.92 5.17 -6.13
N LEU A 348 -2.58 6.29 -5.81
CA LEU A 348 -3.12 7.21 -6.81
C LEU A 348 -2.03 7.83 -7.69
N ASP A 349 -0.88 8.15 -7.12
CA ASP A 349 0.26 8.70 -7.85
C ASP A 349 0.88 7.67 -8.80
N VAL A 350 1.09 6.43 -8.35
CA VAL A 350 1.61 5.33 -9.19
C VAL A 350 0.69 5.06 -10.37
N TRP A 351 -0.63 4.97 -10.15
CA TRP A 351 -1.58 4.83 -11.26
C TRP A 351 -1.51 6.00 -12.22
N SER A 352 -1.49 7.23 -11.71
CA SER A 352 -1.37 8.44 -12.53
C SER A 352 -0.10 8.44 -13.37
N ARG A 353 1.08 8.15 -12.79
CA ARG A 353 2.35 8.13 -13.51
C ARG A 353 2.39 7.03 -14.56
N LYS A 354 1.83 5.85 -14.27
CA LYS A 354 1.70 4.78 -15.28
C LYS A 354 0.81 5.18 -16.44
N LEU A 355 -0.37 5.74 -16.18
CA LEU A 355 -1.26 6.25 -17.23
C LEU A 355 -0.59 7.35 -18.05
N GLN A 356 0.09 8.30 -17.40
CA GLN A 356 0.86 9.34 -18.08
C GLN A 356 1.97 8.77 -18.96
N ALA A 357 2.68 7.73 -18.52
CA ALA A 357 3.74 7.08 -19.28
C ALA A 357 3.21 6.19 -20.44
N LEU A 358 1.94 5.77 -20.38
CA LEU A 358 1.28 5.05 -21.47
C LEU A 358 0.86 5.97 -22.62
N ILE A 359 0.48 7.22 -22.31
CA ILE A 359 0.06 8.22 -23.32
C ILE A 359 1.08 8.40 -24.45
N PRO A 360 2.40 8.64 -24.21
CA PRO A 360 3.37 8.83 -25.30
C PRO A 360 3.59 7.57 -26.14
N LEU A 361 3.21 6.38 -25.64
CA LEU A 361 3.35 5.12 -26.36
C LEU A 361 2.19 4.85 -27.34
N ALA A 362 1.08 5.59 -27.23
CA ALA A 362 -0.08 5.41 -28.09
C ALA A 362 0.22 5.88 -29.54
N PRO A 363 0.01 5.02 -30.55
CA PRO A 363 0.26 5.39 -31.95
C PRO A 363 -0.70 6.49 -32.42
N GLY A 364 -0.22 7.44 -33.22
CA GLY A 364 -1.06 8.52 -33.75
C GLY A 364 -0.28 9.71 -34.29
N LEU A 365 -1.01 10.69 -34.82
CA LEU A 365 -0.47 11.94 -35.36
C LEU A 365 -0.14 12.98 -34.28
N LEU A 366 -0.63 12.79 -33.04
CA LEU A 366 -0.45 13.74 -31.95
C LEU A 366 1.04 13.81 -31.51
N PRO A 367 1.72 14.96 -31.68
CA PRO A 367 3.10 15.15 -31.26
C PRO A 367 3.30 14.98 -29.76
N LEU A 368 4.53 14.64 -29.34
CA LEU A 368 4.85 14.46 -27.92
C LEU A 368 4.57 15.73 -27.10
N ALA A 369 4.84 16.90 -27.68
CA ALA A 369 4.53 18.19 -27.05
C ALA A 369 3.04 18.25 -26.71
N GLU A 370 2.12 17.98 -27.64
CA GLU A 370 0.67 18.06 -27.39
C GLU A 370 0.16 17.07 -26.33
N ARG A 371 0.84 15.94 -26.14
CA ARG A 371 0.44 14.90 -25.18
C ARG A 371 0.49 15.33 -23.73
N HIS A 372 1.25 16.38 -23.38
CA HIS A 372 1.26 16.93 -22.03
C HIS A 372 -0.12 17.36 -21.54
N HIS A 373 -1.00 17.84 -22.43
CA HIS A 373 -2.38 18.21 -22.10
C HIS A 373 -3.20 17.00 -21.63
N LEU A 374 -2.98 15.83 -22.25
CA LEU A 374 -3.60 14.57 -21.83
C LEU A 374 -3.07 14.11 -20.47
N CYS A 375 -1.77 14.25 -20.22
CA CYS A 375 -1.17 13.98 -18.92
C CYS A 375 -1.74 14.87 -17.82
N ALA A 376 -1.93 16.17 -18.10
CA ALA A 376 -2.60 17.10 -17.18
C ALA A 376 -4.07 16.70 -16.92
N GLY A 377 -4.74 16.12 -17.91
CA GLY A 377 -6.05 15.49 -17.75
C GLY A 377 -6.04 14.33 -16.75
N ILE A 378 -5.08 13.41 -16.86
CA ILE A 378 -4.89 12.32 -15.88
C ILE A 378 -4.67 12.86 -14.47
N VAL A 379 -3.83 13.88 -14.32
CA VAL A 379 -3.60 14.55 -13.03
C VAL A 379 -4.90 15.15 -12.49
N SER A 380 -5.74 15.73 -13.35
CA SER A 380 -7.05 16.28 -12.95
C SER A 380 -7.99 15.20 -12.42
N LEU A 381 -8.05 14.03 -13.06
CA LEU A 381 -8.83 12.89 -12.55
C LEU A 381 -8.29 12.36 -11.22
N ARG A 382 -6.96 12.18 -11.10
CA ARG A 382 -6.31 11.75 -9.86
C ARG A 382 -6.67 12.69 -8.71
N ASN A 383 -6.60 13.98 -8.97
CA ASN A 383 -6.84 15.03 -7.97
C ASN A 383 -8.31 15.06 -7.55
N HIS A 384 -9.24 14.94 -8.50
CA HIS A 384 -10.69 14.85 -8.22
C HIS A 384 -11.03 13.64 -7.36
N LEU A 385 -10.43 12.47 -7.65
CA LEU A 385 -10.59 11.29 -6.81
C LEU A 385 -10.00 11.50 -5.41
N ALA A 386 -8.84 12.16 -5.30
CA ALA A 386 -8.20 12.45 -4.03
C ALA A 386 -8.94 13.49 -3.18
N ASP A 387 -9.67 14.41 -3.81
CA ASP A 387 -10.53 15.38 -3.12
C ASP A 387 -11.72 14.67 -2.42
N ALA A 388 -12.20 13.56 -2.99
CA ALA A 388 -13.26 12.71 -2.42
C ALA A 388 -12.73 11.57 -1.53
N ALA A 389 -11.41 11.44 -1.37
CA ALA A 389 -10.80 10.29 -0.72
C ALA A 389 -10.79 10.42 0.80
N GLU A 390 -11.63 9.63 1.45
CA GLU A 390 -11.52 9.30 2.87
C GLU A 390 -10.73 7.99 2.98
N PRO A 391 -9.53 7.95 3.58
CA PRO A 391 -8.70 6.74 3.58
C PRO A 391 -9.18 5.74 4.63
N GLU A 392 -10.44 5.34 4.53
CA GLU A 392 -11.10 4.31 5.32
C GLU A 392 -11.27 3.03 4.50
N LEU A 393 -11.59 1.92 5.18
CA LEU A 393 -11.70 0.61 4.53
C LEU A 393 -12.77 0.58 3.43
N ASP A 394 -13.93 1.18 3.66
CA ASP A 394 -15.04 1.17 2.71
C ASP A 394 -14.65 1.89 1.41
N PHE A 395 -14.00 3.05 1.54
CA PHE A 395 -13.50 3.80 0.39
C PHE A 395 -12.44 3.02 -0.39
N ILE A 396 -11.41 2.50 0.29
CA ILE A 396 -10.30 1.80 -0.36
C ILE A 396 -10.75 0.47 -0.98
N GLY A 397 -11.59 -0.28 -0.27
CA GLY A 397 -12.22 -1.48 -0.81
C GLY A 397 -12.98 -1.18 -2.09
N ALA A 398 -13.87 -0.19 -2.05
CA ALA A 398 -14.67 0.19 -3.21
C ALA A 398 -13.84 0.82 -4.34
N LEU A 399 -12.73 1.49 -4.02
CA LEU A 399 -11.77 2.00 -5.02
C LEU A 399 -11.09 0.85 -5.76
N LEU A 400 -10.55 -0.13 -5.01
CA LEU A 400 -9.86 -1.29 -5.59
C LEU A 400 -10.82 -2.16 -6.42
N ASP A 401 -12.06 -2.35 -5.96
CA ASP A 401 -13.10 -3.07 -6.71
C ASP A 401 -13.44 -2.39 -8.04
N ARG A 402 -13.65 -1.07 -8.02
CA ARG A 402 -13.94 -0.30 -9.24
C ARG A 402 -12.76 -0.30 -10.19
N PHE A 403 -11.54 -0.21 -9.67
CA PHE A 403 -10.33 -0.23 -10.46
C PHE A 403 -10.10 -1.60 -11.12
N GLY A 404 -10.21 -2.69 -10.34
CA GLY A 404 -10.12 -4.06 -10.85
C GLY A 404 -11.15 -4.32 -11.95
N ARG A 405 -12.41 -3.90 -11.71
CA ARG A 405 -13.48 -3.94 -12.72
C ARG A 405 -13.11 -3.15 -13.97
N ALA A 406 -12.55 -1.94 -13.84
CA ALA A 406 -12.15 -1.11 -14.97
C ALA A 406 -11.08 -1.79 -15.84
N CYS A 407 -10.04 -2.37 -15.21
CA CYS A 407 -8.99 -3.10 -15.92
C CYS A 407 -9.55 -4.31 -16.67
N LYS A 408 -10.47 -5.03 -16.04
CA LYS A 408 -11.07 -6.23 -16.63
C LYS A 408 -12.04 -5.92 -17.76
N LEU A 409 -12.87 -4.89 -17.59
CA LEU A 409 -13.72 -4.35 -18.65
C LEU A 409 -12.88 -3.91 -19.85
N LEU A 410 -11.78 -3.21 -19.60
CA LEU A 410 -10.86 -2.80 -20.65
C LEU A 410 -10.30 -4.02 -21.39
N ARG A 411 -9.73 -5.00 -20.70
CA ARG A 411 -9.00 -6.11 -21.35
C ARG A 411 -9.92 -7.15 -21.96
N ASP A 412 -10.93 -7.58 -21.20
CA ASP A 412 -11.71 -8.78 -21.51
C ASP A 412 -13.14 -8.46 -21.95
N GLY A 413 -13.62 -7.24 -21.68
CA GLY A 413 -15.04 -6.88 -21.89
C GLY A 413 -15.98 -7.63 -20.96
N GLN A 414 -15.49 -8.12 -19.81
CA GLN A 414 -16.27 -8.86 -18.83
C GLN A 414 -16.61 -7.99 -17.62
N ILE A 415 -17.86 -8.08 -17.18
CA ILE A 415 -18.35 -7.40 -15.97
C ILE A 415 -18.44 -8.33 -14.77
N GLU A 416 -18.65 -9.63 -14.98
CA GLU A 416 -18.78 -10.60 -13.89
C GLU A 416 -17.46 -10.77 -13.12
N HIS A 417 -17.58 -10.96 -11.81
CA HIS A 417 -16.47 -10.99 -10.87
C HIS A 417 -15.40 -12.00 -11.34
N PRO A 418 -14.17 -11.56 -11.64
CA PRO A 418 -13.04 -12.46 -11.85
C PRO A 418 -12.76 -13.31 -10.61
N ASN A 419 -11.95 -14.36 -10.78
CA ASN A 419 -11.22 -14.96 -9.67
C ASN A 419 -10.41 -13.86 -8.93
N VAL A 420 -9.88 -12.89 -9.68
CA VAL A 420 -9.16 -11.65 -9.35
C VAL A 420 -9.83 -10.39 -8.75
N ARG A 421 -9.95 -10.12 -7.45
CA ARG A 421 -10.53 -8.82 -6.98
C ARG A 421 -9.82 -7.57 -7.56
N PHE A 422 -8.49 -7.61 -7.69
CA PHE A 422 -7.68 -6.50 -8.22
C PHE A 422 -6.71 -6.97 -9.31
N GLU A 423 -6.68 -6.24 -10.42
CA GLU A 423 -5.67 -6.38 -11.47
C GLU A 423 -4.87 -5.09 -11.62
N PRO A 424 -3.53 -5.14 -11.64
CA PRO A 424 -2.72 -3.95 -11.82
C PRO A 424 -2.86 -3.41 -13.25
N ILE A 425 -2.60 -2.12 -13.49
CA ILE A 425 -2.46 -1.56 -14.86
C ILE A 425 -1.45 -2.38 -15.65
N THR A 426 -0.36 -2.71 -14.97
CA THR A 426 0.74 -3.57 -15.41
C THR A 426 1.62 -3.83 -14.19
N ASN A 427 2.31 -4.96 -14.14
CA ASN A 427 3.28 -5.25 -13.08
C ASN A 427 4.66 -4.63 -13.35
N ASP A 428 4.82 -3.89 -14.45
CA ASP A 428 6.04 -3.16 -14.77
C ASP A 428 6.09 -1.81 -14.04
N VAL A 429 7.33 -1.44 -13.66
CA VAL A 429 7.66 -0.08 -13.24
C VAL A 429 7.52 0.92 -14.40
N VAL A 430 7.32 2.19 -14.09
CA VAL A 430 7.06 3.24 -15.11
C VAL A 430 8.13 3.26 -16.22
N THR A 431 9.40 3.19 -15.85
CA THR A 431 10.53 3.19 -16.79
C THR A 431 10.64 1.94 -17.67
N ALA A 432 9.99 0.82 -17.29
CA ALA A 432 10.01 -0.42 -18.07
C ALA A 432 8.88 -0.50 -19.11
N LEU A 433 7.86 0.36 -19.01
CA LEU A 433 6.69 0.34 -19.91
C LEU A 433 7.03 0.38 -21.41
N PRO A 434 7.97 1.22 -21.90
CA PRO A 434 8.29 1.26 -23.32
C PRO A 434 8.79 -0.09 -23.88
N GLY A 435 9.37 -0.93 -23.04
CA GLY A 435 9.87 -2.26 -23.40
C GLY A 435 8.81 -3.36 -23.40
N ASN A 436 7.58 -3.09 -22.94
CA ASN A 436 6.53 -4.10 -22.85
C ASN A 436 5.69 -4.18 -24.15
N PRO A 437 5.80 -5.28 -24.93
CA PRO A 437 5.07 -5.43 -26.18
C PRO A 437 3.56 -5.67 -26.01
N ALA A 438 3.12 -6.16 -24.84
CA ALA A 438 1.72 -6.50 -24.58
C ALA A 438 0.82 -5.27 -24.40
N LEU A 439 1.38 -4.09 -24.08
CA LEU A 439 0.61 -2.89 -23.77
C LEU A 439 -0.37 -2.46 -24.87
N GLY A 440 0.01 -2.64 -26.14
CA GLY A 440 -0.87 -2.30 -27.27
C GLY A 440 -2.01 -3.31 -27.46
N ALA A 441 -1.73 -4.61 -27.30
CA ALA A 441 -2.74 -5.66 -27.40
C ALA A 441 -3.82 -5.53 -26.31
N LEU A 442 -3.42 -5.09 -25.11
CA LEU A 442 -4.31 -4.85 -23.97
C LEU A 442 -5.08 -3.51 -24.04
N GLY A 443 -4.86 -2.70 -25.09
CA GLY A 443 -5.54 -1.41 -25.26
C GLY A 443 -5.20 -0.36 -24.20
N LEU A 444 -4.12 -0.56 -23.42
CA LEU A 444 -3.75 0.29 -22.28
C LEU A 444 -3.29 1.68 -22.71
N ARG A 445 -2.62 1.76 -23.87
CA ARG A 445 -2.03 3.02 -24.38
C ARG A 445 -3.12 4.02 -24.77
N GLU A 446 -4.07 3.58 -25.59
CA GLU A 446 -5.22 4.38 -26.00
C GLU A 446 -6.23 4.55 -24.86
N GLY A 447 -6.36 3.57 -23.96
CA GLY A 447 -7.16 3.70 -22.74
C GLY A 447 -6.67 4.85 -21.85
N ALA A 448 -5.35 5.02 -21.72
CA ALA A 448 -4.77 6.17 -21.02
C ALA A 448 -5.05 7.50 -21.72
N VAL A 449 -5.06 7.53 -23.07
CA VAL A 449 -5.48 8.72 -23.83
C VAL A 449 -6.95 9.05 -23.58
N ALA A 450 -7.85 8.06 -23.56
CA ALA A 450 -9.27 8.27 -23.23
C ALA A 450 -9.46 8.90 -21.85
N LEU A 451 -8.77 8.38 -20.83
CA LEU A 451 -8.80 8.94 -19.48
C LEU A 451 -8.21 10.36 -19.47
N GLY A 452 -7.15 10.62 -20.22
CA GLY A 452 -6.60 11.97 -20.38
C GLY A 452 -7.62 12.96 -20.95
N LEU A 453 -8.38 12.55 -21.98
CA LEU A 453 -9.43 13.37 -22.58
C LEU A 453 -10.61 13.60 -21.62
N LEU A 454 -11.04 12.57 -20.88
CA LEU A 454 -12.05 12.69 -19.83
C LEU A 454 -11.62 13.68 -18.74
N GLY A 455 -10.35 13.62 -18.35
CA GLY A 455 -9.77 14.55 -17.39
C GLY A 455 -9.63 15.98 -17.89
N MET A 456 -9.35 16.17 -19.19
CA MET A 456 -9.35 17.50 -19.80
C MET A 456 -10.72 18.16 -19.68
N GLY A 457 -11.81 17.45 -20.00
CA GLY A 457 -13.14 18.04 -19.87
C GLY A 457 -13.59 18.25 -18.43
N LEU A 458 -13.16 17.41 -17.49
CA LEU A 458 -13.34 17.67 -16.07
C LEU A 458 -12.65 18.98 -15.66
N SER A 459 -11.40 19.20 -16.08
CA SER A 459 -10.62 20.41 -15.75
C SER A 459 -11.19 21.69 -16.39
N ARG A 460 -11.84 21.57 -17.55
CA ARG A 460 -12.55 22.66 -18.24
C ARG A 460 -13.96 22.86 -17.70
N HIS A 461 -14.38 22.01 -16.77
CA HIS A 461 -15.74 21.92 -16.28
C HIS A 461 -16.76 21.63 -17.38
N ASP A 462 -16.41 21.00 -18.49
CA ASP A 462 -17.38 20.65 -19.54
C ASP A 462 -18.33 19.53 -19.08
N TRP A 463 -17.86 18.68 -18.16
CA TRP A 463 -18.64 17.67 -17.46
C TRP A 463 -18.11 17.44 -16.03
N THR A 464 -18.92 16.78 -15.21
CA THR A 464 -18.47 16.15 -13.96
C THR A 464 -18.21 14.66 -14.18
N VAL A 465 -17.37 14.08 -13.31
CA VAL A 465 -17.07 12.65 -13.30
C VAL A 465 -17.49 12.06 -11.95
N GLU A 466 -18.24 10.98 -11.99
CA GLU A 466 -18.75 10.28 -10.81
C GLU A 466 -18.36 8.81 -10.85
N ALA A 467 -18.16 8.22 -9.67
CA ALA A 467 -18.00 6.79 -9.56
C ALA A 467 -19.33 6.09 -9.88
N GLU A 468 -19.25 4.98 -10.61
CA GLU A 468 -20.38 4.08 -10.80
C GLU A 468 -20.55 3.14 -9.59
N ALA A 469 -21.76 2.60 -9.44
CA ALA A 469 -22.00 1.48 -8.53
C ALA A 469 -21.24 0.23 -9.02
N LEU A 470 -21.14 -0.79 -8.16
CA LEU A 470 -20.54 -2.08 -8.51
C LEU A 470 -21.56 -3.09 -9.03
N GLU A 471 -22.72 -2.63 -9.50
CA GLU A 471 -23.81 -3.47 -9.98
C GLU A 471 -23.52 -4.01 -11.39
N ARG A 472 -24.23 -5.06 -11.83
CA ARG A 472 -24.01 -5.69 -13.14
C ARG A 472 -24.16 -4.69 -14.31
N GLU A 473 -25.09 -3.74 -14.21
CA GLU A 473 -25.41 -2.80 -15.29
C GLU A 473 -24.60 -1.49 -15.21
N SER A 474 -23.59 -1.44 -14.34
CA SER A 474 -22.77 -0.26 -14.14
C SER A 474 -21.60 -0.16 -15.13
N GLY A 475 -21.28 1.06 -15.52
CA GLY A 475 -20.05 1.36 -16.26
C GLY A 475 -18.79 1.30 -15.38
N VAL A 476 -17.69 1.80 -15.91
CA VAL A 476 -16.45 2.08 -15.17
C VAL A 476 -16.61 3.35 -14.32
N LEU A 477 -17.24 4.38 -14.91
CA LEU A 477 -17.53 5.67 -14.31
C LEU A 477 -18.74 6.28 -15.03
N ALA A 478 -19.26 7.39 -14.51
CA ALA A 478 -20.28 8.17 -15.19
C ALA A 478 -19.79 9.60 -15.45
N VAL A 479 -20.30 10.18 -16.53
CA VAL A 479 -20.07 11.57 -16.90
C VAL A 479 -21.40 12.29 -17.04
N THR A 480 -21.46 13.53 -16.55
CA THR A 480 -22.65 14.37 -16.64
C THR A 480 -22.26 15.73 -17.20
N GLY A 481 -22.87 16.12 -18.32
CA GLY A 481 -22.60 17.37 -19.01
C GLY A 481 -23.09 18.61 -18.29
N LYS A 482 -22.82 19.77 -18.88
CA LYS A 482 -23.37 21.05 -18.44
C LYS A 482 -24.68 21.37 -19.16
N GLY A 483 -25.76 21.55 -18.38
CA GLY A 483 -27.03 22.09 -18.86
C GLY A 483 -28.23 21.52 -18.13
N ALA A 484 -29.39 22.20 -18.23
CA ALA A 484 -30.63 21.78 -17.56
C ALA A 484 -31.20 20.44 -18.06
N VAL A 485 -30.68 19.92 -19.19
CA VAL A 485 -31.10 18.66 -19.83
C VAL A 485 -29.93 17.67 -19.92
N ALA A 486 -28.81 17.93 -19.22
CA ALA A 486 -27.65 17.06 -19.27
C ALA A 486 -27.95 15.71 -18.58
N ALA A 487 -28.03 14.66 -19.39
CA ALA A 487 -28.24 13.31 -18.90
C ALA A 487 -26.92 12.69 -18.42
N ARG A 488 -26.98 12.04 -17.26
CA ARG A 488 -25.90 11.22 -16.73
C ARG A 488 -25.66 10.03 -17.64
N ALA A 489 -24.44 9.87 -18.16
CA ALA A 489 -24.09 8.81 -19.09
C ALA A 489 -23.08 7.84 -18.46
N LYS A 490 -23.41 6.55 -18.45
CA LYS A 490 -22.51 5.48 -18.03
C LYS A 490 -21.41 5.29 -19.07
N VAL A 491 -20.16 5.24 -18.63
CA VAL A 491 -18.98 5.07 -19.49
C VAL A 491 -18.45 3.65 -19.36
N TYR A 492 -18.34 2.97 -20.49
CA TYR A 492 -17.68 1.68 -20.65
C TYR A 492 -16.38 1.89 -21.43
N LEU A 493 -15.32 1.24 -20.98
CA LEU A 493 -14.02 1.26 -21.66
C LEU A 493 -13.65 -0.18 -22.04
N THR A 494 -13.31 -0.40 -23.30
CA THR A 494 -12.92 -1.73 -23.83
C THR A 494 -11.73 -1.60 -24.77
N ALA A 495 -10.89 -2.63 -24.83
CA ALA A 495 -9.71 -2.63 -25.66
C ALA A 495 -10.06 -2.87 -27.13
N SER A 496 -10.98 -3.80 -27.38
CA SER A 496 -11.23 -4.38 -28.71
C SER A 496 -12.73 -4.43 -29.07
N ALA A 497 -13.02 -4.53 -30.37
CA ALA A 497 -14.37 -4.71 -30.86
C ALA A 497 -15.02 -6.03 -30.40
N SER A 498 -14.22 -7.08 -30.14
CA SER A 498 -14.71 -8.33 -29.55
C SER A 498 -15.21 -8.13 -28.12
N SER A 499 -14.47 -7.41 -27.29
CA SER A 499 -14.88 -7.06 -25.92
C SER A 499 -16.17 -6.23 -25.94
N ALA A 500 -16.26 -5.26 -26.85
CA ALA A 500 -17.48 -4.49 -27.07
C ALA A 500 -18.67 -5.34 -27.53
N ALA A 501 -18.44 -6.33 -28.41
CA ALA A 501 -19.49 -7.24 -28.86
C ALA A 501 -20.00 -8.13 -27.72
N LEU A 502 -19.11 -8.58 -26.83
CA LEU A 502 -19.46 -9.35 -25.64
C LEU A 502 -20.40 -8.55 -24.73
N LEU A 503 -20.02 -7.30 -24.39
CA LEU A 503 -20.85 -6.41 -23.58
C LEU A 503 -22.27 -6.21 -24.14
N ARG A 504 -22.39 -6.09 -25.47
CA ARG A 504 -23.70 -6.00 -26.14
C ARG A 504 -24.47 -7.32 -26.02
N SER A 505 -23.81 -8.44 -26.27
CA SER A 505 -24.46 -9.76 -26.26
C SER A 505 -24.96 -10.16 -24.87
N GLU A 506 -24.28 -9.71 -23.82
CA GLU A 506 -24.64 -9.95 -22.42
C GLU A 506 -25.64 -8.92 -21.87
N GLY A 507 -26.06 -7.95 -22.68
CA GLY A 507 -27.09 -6.97 -22.31
C GLY A 507 -26.63 -5.84 -21.40
N HIS A 508 -25.32 -5.65 -21.20
CA HIS A 508 -24.79 -4.60 -20.31
C HIS A 508 -24.93 -3.19 -20.89
N LEU A 509 -25.00 -3.06 -22.22
CA LEU A 509 -25.18 -1.78 -22.90
C LEU A 509 -26.67 -1.52 -23.14
N VAL A 510 -27.34 -0.98 -22.12
CA VAL A 510 -28.77 -0.66 -22.16
C VAL A 510 -29.03 0.57 -23.03
N GLU A 511 -29.54 0.38 -24.26
CA GLU A 511 -29.69 1.46 -25.25
C GLU A 511 -30.54 2.65 -24.76
N THR A 512 -31.56 2.41 -23.94
CA THR A 512 -32.43 3.46 -23.38
C THR A 512 -31.72 4.40 -22.44
N GLU A 513 -30.59 3.99 -21.86
CA GLU A 513 -29.74 4.82 -21.00
C GLU A 513 -28.69 5.60 -21.79
N THR A 514 -28.62 5.41 -23.12
CA THR A 514 -27.64 6.06 -24.01
C THR A 514 -26.18 5.92 -23.52
N PRO A 515 -25.70 4.71 -23.21
CA PRO A 515 -24.36 4.52 -22.65
C PRO A 515 -23.27 4.96 -23.64
N LEU A 516 -22.13 5.35 -23.08
CA LEU A 516 -20.92 5.74 -23.80
C LEU A 516 -19.96 4.56 -23.80
N LEU A 517 -19.68 4.01 -24.97
CA LEU A 517 -18.70 2.94 -25.15
C LEU A 517 -17.44 3.51 -25.81
N ILE A 518 -16.38 3.63 -25.03
CA ILE A 518 -15.06 4.02 -25.51
C ILE A 518 -14.26 2.75 -25.82
N GLN A 519 -13.75 2.66 -27.05
CA GLN A 519 -12.91 1.58 -27.54
C GLN A 519 -11.48 2.11 -27.76
N SER A 520 -10.50 1.41 -27.19
CA SER A 520 -9.08 1.72 -27.40
C SER A 520 -8.71 1.53 -28.88
N GLN A 521 -9.08 0.39 -29.45
CA GLN A 521 -8.79 0.03 -30.85
C GLN A 521 -9.92 0.46 -31.80
N LYS A 522 -9.71 0.22 -33.12
CA LYS A 522 -10.67 0.56 -34.16
C LYS A 522 -12.01 -0.16 -33.96
N LEU A 523 -13.10 0.54 -34.25
CA LEU A 523 -14.44 -0.04 -34.30
C LEU A 523 -14.49 -1.16 -35.35
N ALA A 524 -15.27 -2.20 -35.08
CA ALA A 524 -15.58 -3.20 -36.10
C ALA A 524 -16.30 -2.53 -37.28
N ILE A 525 -15.84 -2.82 -38.50
CA ILE A 525 -16.55 -2.40 -39.71
C ILE A 525 -17.89 -3.13 -39.72
N PRO A 526 -19.04 -2.43 -39.76
CA PRO A 526 -20.34 -3.08 -39.85
C PRO A 526 -20.37 -3.94 -41.11
N MET A 527 -20.52 -5.26 -40.95
CA MET A 527 -20.76 -6.12 -42.11
C MET A 527 -22.12 -5.74 -42.70
N THR A 528 -22.15 -5.33 -43.96
CA THR A 528 -23.37 -5.08 -44.73
C THR A 528 -24.17 -6.37 -44.81
N ARG A 529 -25.13 -6.55 -43.90
CA ARG A 529 -26.20 -7.55 -44.09
C ARG A 529 -27.11 -7.04 -45.21
N SER A 530 -27.51 -7.95 -46.10
CA SER A 530 -28.38 -7.72 -47.26
C SER A 530 -29.56 -6.78 -46.92
N PRO A 531 -30.01 -5.93 -47.86
CA PRO A 531 -30.77 -4.73 -47.54
C PRO A 531 -32.08 -5.06 -46.83
N ARG A 532 -32.23 -4.62 -45.58
CA ARG A 532 -33.51 -4.57 -44.88
C ARG A 532 -33.99 -3.13 -44.79
N ALA A 533 -35.00 -2.85 -45.61
CA ALA A 533 -35.93 -1.72 -45.58
C ALA A 533 -35.34 -0.29 -45.57
N ALA A 534 -36.20 0.67 -45.96
CA ALA A 534 -35.83 2.04 -46.30
C ALA A 534 -35.09 2.80 -45.18
N SER A 535 -34.12 3.63 -45.58
CA SER A 535 -33.37 4.52 -44.71
C SER A 535 -34.26 5.60 -44.10
N GLY A 536 -34.71 5.39 -42.87
CA GLY A 536 -35.31 6.41 -42.02
C GLY A 536 -34.51 6.56 -40.73
N ARG A 537 -34.26 7.80 -40.29
CA ARG A 537 -33.83 8.08 -38.92
C ARG A 537 -34.95 7.60 -37.99
N THR A 538 -34.73 6.51 -37.25
CA THR A 538 -35.74 5.93 -36.36
C THR A 538 -35.95 6.73 -35.07
N GLY A 539 -35.10 7.71 -34.77
CA GLY A 539 -35.18 8.53 -33.55
C GLY A 539 -34.94 7.75 -32.25
N LEU A 540 -34.53 6.48 -32.33
CA LEU A 540 -34.32 5.63 -31.17
C LEU A 540 -32.97 5.90 -30.51
N PRO A 541 -32.90 5.93 -29.16
CA PRO A 541 -31.65 5.95 -28.40
C PRO A 541 -30.72 4.83 -28.87
N LYS A 542 -29.44 5.15 -29.10
CA LYS A 542 -28.42 4.17 -29.46
C LYS A 542 -27.21 4.33 -28.55
N VAL A 543 -26.45 3.24 -28.39
CA VAL A 543 -25.11 3.28 -27.78
C VAL A 543 -24.25 4.25 -28.58
N ARG A 544 -23.58 5.17 -27.88
CA ARG A 544 -22.60 6.10 -28.45
C ARG A 544 -21.22 5.44 -28.41
N GLU A 545 -20.55 5.37 -29.54
CA GLU A 545 -19.29 4.62 -29.68
C GLU A 545 -18.15 5.52 -30.12
N VAL A 546 -17.05 5.50 -29.37
CA VAL A 546 -15.86 6.31 -29.66
C VAL A 546 -14.65 5.39 -29.82
N SER A 547 -13.90 5.53 -30.91
CA SER A 547 -12.64 4.81 -31.10
C SER A 547 -11.44 5.76 -30.97
N ILE A 548 -10.67 5.58 -29.90
CA ILE A 548 -9.50 6.44 -29.60
C ILE A 548 -8.41 6.27 -30.65
N SER A 549 -8.14 5.05 -31.11
CA SER A 549 -7.18 4.79 -32.19
C SER A 549 -7.53 5.55 -33.48
N ALA A 550 -8.83 5.64 -33.81
CA ALA A 550 -9.29 6.40 -34.98
C ALA A 550 -9.06 7.91 -34.79
N LEU A 551 -9.46 8.45 -33.62
CA LEU A 551 -9.25 9.86 -33.31
C LEU A 551 -7.75 10.24 -33.35
N LEU A 552 -6.88 9.41 -32.77
CA LEU A 552 -5.42 9.61 -32.78
C LEU A 552 -4.80 9.52 -34.19
N GLN A 553 -5.44 8.82 -35.14
CA GLN A 553 -5.01 8.76 -36.54
C GLN A 553 -5.47 9.98 -37.36
N THR A 554 -6.41 10.77 -36.84
CA THR A 554 -7.01 11.91 -37.56
C THR A 554 -6.53 13.26 -37.05
N TYR A 555 -6.38 13.43 -35.74
CA TYR A 555 -6.11 14.73 -35.14
C TYR A 555 -4.65 14.85 -34.67
N ALA A 556 -4.02 15.99 -35.00
CA ALA A 556 -2.62 16.27 -34.71
C ALA A 556 -2.42 17.28 -33.56
N THR A 557 -3.49 17.82 -32.97
CA THR A 557 -3.44 18.72 -31.81
C THR A 557 -4.36 18.22 -30.71
N ALA A 558 -4.01 18.51 -29.45
CA ALA A 558 -4.78 18.07 -28.30
C ALA A 558 -6.17 18.72 -28.29
N GLU A 559 -6.27 19.99 -28.68
CA GLU A 559 -7.54 20.70 -28.78
C GLU A 559 -8.47 20.09 -29.83
N ALA A 560 -7.97 19.79 -31.03
CA ALA A 560 -8.80 19.21 -32.08
C ALA A 560 -9.21 17.78 -31.73
N LEU A 561 -8.31 17.01 -31.10
CA LEU A 561 -8.61 15.68 -30.57
C LEU A 561 -9.69 15.73 -29.48
N TYR A 562 -9.56 16.68 -28.54
CA TYR A 562 -10.51 16.88 -27.47
C TYR A 562 -11.89 17.30 -27.99
N GLU A 563 -11.94 18.26 -28.91
CA GLU A 563 -13.20 18.73 -29.49
C GLU A 563 -13.91 17.62 -30.28
N ALA A 564 -13.16 16.82 -31.03
CA ALA A 564 -13.71 15.65 -31.71
C ALA A 564 -14.22 14.60 -30.71
N PHE A 565 -13.45 14.30 -29.67
CA PHE A 565 -13.88 13.39 -28.60
C PHE A 565 -15.16 13.90 -27.93
N ARG A 566 -15.24 15.19 -27.60
CA ARG A 566 -16.43 15.82 -27.03
C ARG A 566 -17.65 15.74 -27.95
N GLN A 567 -17.47 15.93 -29.25
CA GLN A 567 -18.55 15.80 -30.24
C GLN A 567 -19.08 14.36 -30.32
N GLU A 568 -18.19 13.37 -30.26
CA GLU A 568 -18.57 11.94 -30.24
C GLU A 568 -19.27 11.55 -28.93
N LEU A 569 -18.91 12.19 -27.81
CA LEU A 569 -19.62 12.01 -26.55
C LEU A 569 -21.04 12.61 -26.61
N ALA A 570 -21.25 13.73 -27.31
CA ALA A 570 -22.54 14.43 -27.40
C ALA A 570 -23.19 14.68 -26.02
N ILE A 571 -22.39 15.18 -25.06
CA ILE A 571 -22.76 15.46 -23.66
C ILE A 571 -22.96 16.96 -23.44
#